data_AF-A0A3L8M8J8-F1
#
_entry.id   AF-A0A3L8M8J8-F1
#
_cell.length_a   1.000
_cell.length_b   1.000
_cell.length_c   1.000
_cell.angle_alpha   90.00
_cell.angle_beta   90.00
_cell.angle_gamma   90.00
#
_symmetry.space_group_name_H-M   'P 1'
#
loop_
_entity.id
_entity.type
_entity.pdbx_description
1 polymer ?
#
loop_
_entity_poly.entity_id
_entity_poly.type
_entity_poly.pdbx_seq_one_letter_code
_entity_poly.pdbx_strand_id
1 'polypeptide(L)'
;MTKHKHLTLSDRNDIQSGLDRGETFKAIGLNLLKHPTTIAKEVKRNKQLRESTKDCLDCPLLRKAPYVCNGCPKRRINCGYKKTFYLAKQAQRNYEKLLVESREGIPLNK
;
A
#
# COMPACT_ATOMS: atom_id res chain seq x y z
N MET A 1 -3.99 4.80 -27.49
CA MET A 1 -3.25 4.10 -26.41
C MET A 1 -3.35 4.92 -25.13
N THR A 2 -4.00 4.42 -24.08
CA THR A 2 -4.15 5.17 -22.82
C THR A 2 -2.83 5.18 -22.07
N LYS A 3 -2.05 6.25 -22.30
CA LYS A 3 -0.78 6.57 -21.66
C LYS A 3 -0.91 6.38 -20.14
N HIS A 4 0.08 5.72 -19.55
CA HIS A 4 0.22 5.35 -18.14
C HIS A 4 -0.30 6.40 -17.13
N LYS A 5 -1.62 6.42 -16.88
CA LYS A 5 -2.21 7.31 -15.88
C LYS A 5 -1.82 6.81 -14.49
N HIS A 6 -1.24 7.72 -13.69
CA HIS A 6 -0.96 7.48 -12.27
C HIS A 6 -2.23 7.02 -11.56
N LEU A 7 -2.06 6.19 -10.51
CA LEU A 7 -3.18 5.83 -9.65
C LEU A 7 -3.77 7.10 -9.04
N THR A 8 -5.08 7.23 -9.09
CA THR A 8 -5.81 8.32 -8.43
C THR A 8 -6.00 8.01 -6.94
N LEU A 9 -6.43 8.99 -6.15
CA LEU A 9 -6.83 8.73 -4.76
C LEU A 9 -8.00 7.73 -4.69
N SER A 10 -8.93 7.78 -5.64
CA SER A 10 -10.04 6.81 -5.73
C SER A 10 -9.51 5.40 -5.94
N ASP A 11 -8.61 5.22 -6.92
CA ASP A 11 -7.99 3.92 -7.18
C ASP A 11 -7.31 3.37 -5.90
N ARG A 12 -6.62 4.23 -5.14
CA ARG A 12 -5.98 3.84 -3.88
C ARG A 12 -6.98 3.44 -2.80
N ASN A 13 -8.10 4.16 -2.68
CA ASN A 13 -9.17 3.82 -1.73
C ASN A 13 -9.80 2.47 -2.07
N ASP A 14 -10.00 2.19 -3.36
CA ASP A 14 -10.52 0.91 -3.82
C ASP A 14 -9.54 -0.24 -3.59
N ILE A 15 -8.23 -0.01 -3.79
CA ILE A 15 -7.18 -0.95 -3.40
C ILE A 15 -7.26 -1.24 -1.90
N GLN A 16 -7.32 -0.21 -1.05
CA GLN A 16 -7.40 -0.40 0.39
C GLN A 16 -8.65 -1.21 0.79
N SER A 17 -9.80 -0.90 0.19
CA SER A 17 -11.06 -1.59 0.46
C SER A 17 -11.02 -3.05 0.02
N GLY A 18 -10.46 -3.35 -1.15
CA GLY A 18 -10.25 -4.72 -1.62
C GLY A 18 -9.31 -5.51 -0.71
N LEU A 19 -8.23 -4.88 -0.25
CA LEU A 19 -7.30 -5.49 0.72
C LEU A 19 -7.95 -5.75 2.07
N ASP A 20 -8.81 -4.86 2.55
CA ASP A 20 -9.58 -5.02 3.79
C ASP A 20 -10.59 -6.18 3.68
N ARG A 21 -11.15 -6.42 2.47
CA ARG A 21 -12.00 -7.59 2.15
C ARG A 21 -11.22 -8.88 1.90
N GLY A 22 -9.89 -8.83 1.84
CA GLY A 22 -9.05 -10.00 1.54
C GLY A 22 -9.03 -10.41 0.06
N GLU A 23 -9.37 -9.51 -0.85
CA GLU A 23 -9.32 -9.76 -2.30
C GLU A 23 -7.88 -9.95 -2.78
N THR A 24 -7.72 -10.73 -3.85
CA THR A 24 -6.42 -10.91 -4.51
C THR A 24 -6.08 -9.68 -5.36
N PHE A 25 -4.79 -9.46 -5.63
CA PHE A 25 -4.36 -8.40 -6.57
C PHE A 25 -4.99 -8.53 -7.97
N LYS A 26 -5.32 -9.77 -8.38
CA LYS A 26 -6.01 -10.03 -9.65
C LYS A 26 -7.42 -9.46 -9.62
N ALA A 27 -8.20 -9.76 -8.57
CA ALA A 27 -9.57 -9.26 -8.42
C ALA A 27 -9.60 -7.72 -8.34
N ILE A 28 -8.74 -7.12 -7.51
CA ILE A 28 -8.62 -5.67 -7.38
C ILE A 28 -8.22 -5.02 -8.72
N GLY A 29 -7.26 -5.63 -9.43
CA GLY A 29 -6.82 -5.15 -10.73
C GLY A 29 -7.93 -5.17 -11.78
N LEU A 30 -8.74 -6.23 -11.83
CA LEU A 30 -9.88 -6.33 -12.72
C LEU A 30 -10.92 -5.23 -12.43
N ASN A 31 -11.23 -4.98 -11.16
CA ASN A 31 -12.19 -3.95 -10.74
C ASN A 31 -11.74 -2.53 -11.14
N LEU A 32 -10.44 -2.25 -11.07
CA LEU A 32 -9.86 -0.94 -11.39
C LEU A 32 -9.40 -0.77 -12.83
N LEU A 33 -9.57 -1.81 -13.67
CA LEU A 33 -8.99 -1.88 -15.01
C LEU A 33 -7.47 -1.59 -14.99
N LYS A 34 -6.77 -2.13 -13.98
CA LYS A 34 -5.31 -2.04 -13.81
C LYS A 34 -4.69 -3.43 -13.79
N HIS A 35 -3.46 -3.52 -14.30
CA HIS A 35 -2.72 -4.77 -14.21
C HIS A 35 -2.42 -5.14 -12.74
N PRO A 36 -2.54 -6.42 -12.33
CA PRO A 36 -2.31 -6.84 -10.94
C PRO A 36 -0.91 -6.48 -10.40
N THR A 37 0.09 -6.40 -11.28
CA THR A 37 1.45 -5.98 -10.89
C THR A 37 1.53 -4.50 -10.51
N THR A 38 0.67 -3.64 -11.06
CA THR A 38 0.55 -2.23 -10.63
C THR A 38 0.08 -2.18 -9.18
N ILE A 39 -0.94 -2.96 -8.84
CA ILE A 39 -1.46 -3.05 -7.47
C ILE A 39 -0.39 -3.62 -6.53
N ALA A 40 0.29 -4.70 -6.93
CA ALA A 40 1.35 -5.30 -6.12
C ALA A 40 2.52 -4.32 -5.86
N LYS A 41 2.95 -3.55 -6.87
CA LYS A 41 4.00 -2.54 -6.73
C LYS A 41 3.57 -1.40 -5.80
N GLU A 42 2.36 -0.90 -5.97
CA GLU A 42 1.77 0.14 -5.12
C GLU A 42 1.74 -0.30 -3.65
N VAL A 43 1.20 -1.49 -3.37
CA VAL A 43 1.10 -2.03 -2.01
C VAL A 43 2.48 -2.27 -1.41
N LYS A 44 3.42 -2.87 -2.15
CA LYS A 44 4.78 -3.13 -1.64
C LYS A 44 5.52 -1.84 -1.28
N ARG A 45 5.37 -0.78 -2.09
CA ARG A 45 6.05 0.51 -1.91
C ARG A 45 5.46 1.32 -0.75
N ASN A 46 4.14 1.31 -0.60
CA ASN A 46 3.43 2.20 0.32
C ASN A 46 2.86 1.50 1.58
N LYS A 47 3.16 0.21 1.80
CA LYS A 47 2.83 -0.47 3.06
C LYS A 47 3.60 0.15 4.24
N GLN A 48 2.96 0.24 5.39
CA GLN A 48 3.50 0.88 6.58
C GLN A 48 3.44 -0.06 7.77
N LEU A 49 4.54 -0.15 8.50
CA LEU A 49 4.59 -0.85 9.78
C LEU A 49 3.78 -0.03 10.79
N ARG A 50 2.89 -0.68 11.52
CA ARG A 50 2.28 -0.13 12.72
C ARG A 50 3.20 -0.47 13.88
N GLU A 51 3.81 0.55 14.46
CA GLU A 51 4.69 0.39 15.62
C GLU A 51 3.96 -0.30 16.77
N SER A 52 4.67 -1.23 17.40
CA SER A 52 4.24 -1.94 18.59
C SER A 52 5.23 -1.61 19.69
N THR A 53 4.75 -1.42 20.92
CA THR A 53 5.58 -1.07 22.09
C THR A 53 6.43 -2.23 22.61
N LYS A 54 6.40 -3.39 21.94
CA LYS A 54 7.10 -4.61 22.34
C LYS A 54 7.86 -5.19 21.15
N ASP A 55 8.93 -5.92 21.44
CA ASP A 55 9.65 -6.75 20.46
C ASP A 55 8.74 -7.86 19.95
N CYS A 56 8.02 -7.54 18.89
CA CYS A 56 7.09 -8.44 18.23
C CYS A 56 7.77 -9.14 17.05
N LEU A 57 7.44 -10.41 16.85
CA LEU A 57 7.84 -11.16 15.66
C LEU A 57 7.09 -10.67 14.41
N ASP A 58 7.64 -10.91 13.23
CA ASP A 58 6.97 -10.60 11.96
C ASP A 58 5.74 -11.48 11.76
N CYS A 59 4.64 -10.87 11.27
CA CYS A 59 3.42 -11.61 10.99
C CYS A 59 3.64 -12.58 9.80
N PRO A 60 3.37 -13.90 9.95
CA PRO A 60 3.56 -14.87 8.87
C PRO A 60 2.75 -14.57 7.61
N LEU A 61 1.63 -13.85 7.74
CA LEU A 61 0.81 -13.41 6.59
C LEU A 61 1.57 -12.48 5.64
N LEU A 62 2.58 -11.76 6.14
CA LEU A 62 3.38 -10.83 5.33
C LEU A 62 4.33 -11.57 4.37
N ARG A 63 4.53 -12.88 4.52
CA ARG A 63 5.34 -13.70 3.61
C ARG A 63 4.66 -13.97 2.27
N LYS A 64 3.35 -13.79 2.18
CA LYS A 64 2.55 -14.00 0.96
C LYS A 64 1.78 -12.74 0.59
N ALA A 65 1.37 -12.65 -0.69
CA ALA A 65 0.45 -11.60 -1.12
C ALA A 65 -0.84 -11.65 -0.27
N PRO A 66 -1.38 -10.50 0.16
CA PRO A 66 -1.02 -9.15 -0.29
C PRO A 66 0.07 -8.42 0.52
N TYR A 67 0.87 -9.13 1.33
CA TYR A 67 1.97 -8.58 2.13
C TYR A 67 1.54 -7.52 3.16
N VAL A 68 0.26 -7.50 3.54
CA VAL A 68 -0.33 -6.57 4.50
C VAL A 68 -1.37 -7.27 5.36
N CYS A 69 -1.66 -6.68 6.51
CA CYS A 69 -2.60 -7.18 7.52
C CYS A 69 -4.02 -6.61 7.38
N ASN A 70 -4.31 -5.85 6.32
CA ASN A 70 -5.62 -5.23 6.05
C ASN A 70 -6.78 -6.23 6.22
N GLY A 71 -6.74 -7.35 5.49
CA GLY A 71 -7.72 -8.44 5.59
C GLY A 71 -7.38 -9.55 6.59
N CYS A 72 -6.50 -9.31 7.57
CA CYS A 72 -6.14 -10.35 8.55
C CYS A 72 -7.33 -10.66 9.48
N PRO A 73 -7.74 -11.93 9.66
CA PRO A 73 -8.84 -12.28 10.56
C PRO A 73 -8.51 -11.96 12.03
N LYS A 74 -7.22 -12.07 12.39
CA LYS A 74 -6.73 -11.69 13.73
C LYS A 74 -6.42 -10.20 13.86
N ARG A 75 -6.76 -9.35 12.88
CA ARG A 75 -6.44 -7.91 12.89
C ARG A 75 -7.03 -7.19 14.11
N ARG A 76 -8.31 -7.46 14.40
CA ARG A 76 -9.09 -6.85 15.50
C ARG A 76 -8.96 -7.60 16.84
N ILE A 77 -8.30 -8.76 16.83
CA ILE A 77 -8.00 -9.55 18.02
C ILE A 77 -6.60 -9.14 18.52
N ASN A 78 -6.22 -9.53 19.75
CA ASN A 78 -4.86 -9.40 20.32
C ASN A 78 -3.81 -10.22 19.53
N CYS A 79 -3.59 -9.87 18.27
CA CYS A 79 -2.50 -10.35 17.43
C CYS A 79 -1.20 -9.68 17.87
N GLY A 80 -0.29 -10.47 18.44
CA GLY A 80 1.00 -10.03 18.98
C GLY A 80 2.15 -9.92 17.97
N TYR A 81 1.86 -9.99 16.67
CA TYR A 81 2.87 -9.82 15.62
C TYR A 81 2.99 -8.37 15.18
N LYS A 82 4.14 -7.99 14.60
CA LYS A 82 4.33 -6.76 13.83
C LYS A 82 3.31 -6.70 12.71
N LYS A 83 2.50 -5.64 12.68
CA LYS A 83 1.41 -5.47 11.73
C LYS A 83 1.81 -4.45 10.69
N THR A 84 1.61 -4.77 9.42
CA THR A 84 1.90 -3.87 8.31
C THR A 84 0.62 -3.61 7.53
N PHE A 85 0.29 -2.36 7.24
CA PHE A 85 -0.96 -1.99 6.58
C PHE A 85 -0.70 -1.15 5.33
N TYR A 86 -1.58 -1.28 4.34
CA TYR A 86 -1.71 -0.29 3.27
C TYR A 86 -2.80 0.71 3.63
N LEU A 87 -2.47 2.00 3.59
CA LEU A 87 -3.38 3.11 3.87
C LEU A 87 -3.38 4.07 2.67
N ALA A 88 -4.51 4.14 1.96
CA ALA A 88 -4.66 4.89 0.72
C ALA A 88 -4.31 6.36 0.86
N LYS A 89 -4.80 7.00 1.94
CA LYS A 89 -4.53 8.42 2.23
C LYS A 89 -3.03 8.69 2.38
N GLN A 90 -2.31 7.79 3.05
CA GLN A 90 -0.88 7.97 3.26
C GLN A 90 -0.07 7.66 1.99
N ALA A 91 -0.49 6.66 1.21
CA ALA A 91 0.09 6.38 -0.09
C ALA A 91 -0.07 7.56 -1.08
N GLN A 92 -1.22 8.23 -1.06
CA GLN A 92 -1.47 9.44 -1.84
C GLN A 92 -0.54 10.60 -1.40
N ARG A 93 -0.47 10.88 -0.10
CA ARG A 93 0.44 11.92 0.43
C ARG A 93 1.89 11.67 0.05
N ASN A 94 2.35 10.42 0.13
CA ASN A 94 3.71 10.04 -0.27
C ASN A 94 3.94 10.28 -1.76
N TYR A 95 2.95 9.99 -2.61
CA TYR A 95 3.03 10.27 -4.04
C TYR A 95 3.11 11.77 -4.33
N GLU A 96 2.27 12.58 -3.68
CA GLU A 96 2.27 14.04 -3.84
C GLU A 96 3.59 14.65 -3.35
N LYS A 97 4.09 14.20 -2.20
CA LYS A 97 5.40 14.63 -1.67
C LYS A 97 6.53 14.29 -2.64
N LEU A 98 6.61 13.05 -3.12
CA LEU A 98 7.62 12.64 -4.10
C LEU A 98 7.53 13.45 -5.40
N LEU A 99 6.32 13.79 -5.84
CA LEU A 99 6.10 14.60 -7.03
C LEU A 99 6.63 16.03 -6.88
N VAL A 100 6.45 16.63 -5.71
CA VAL A 100 7.01 17.94 -5.36
C VAL A 100 8.53 17.86 -5.31
N GLU A 101 9.10 16.94 -4.54
CA GLU A 101 10.56 16.76 -4.39
C GLU A 101 11.24 16.50 -5.75
N SER A 102 10.61 15.74 -6.65
CA SER A 102 11.15 15.47 -7.98
C SER A 102 11.19 16.71 -8.89
N ARG A 103 10.44 17.76 -8.55
CA ARG A 103 10.31 19.01 -9.33
C ARG A 103 11.09 20.18 -8.75
N GLU A 104 11.57 20.08 -7.51
CA GLU A 104 12.30 21.15 -6.82
C GLU A 104 13.72 21.38 -7.39
N GLY A 105 14.26 20.42 -8.16
CA GLY A 105 15.61 20.53 -8.74
C GLY A 105 16.72 20.41 -7.69
N ILE A 106 17.98 20.33 -8.14
CA ILE A 106 19.14 20.31 -7.23
C ILE A 106 19.63 21.76 -7.07
N PRO A 107 19.67 22.32 -5.84
CA PRO A 107 20.22 23.64 -5.64
C PRO A 107 21.72 23.65 -5.97
N LEU A 108 22.13 24.51 -6.90
CA LEU A 108 23.51 24.59 -7.42
C LEU A 108 24.41 25.56 -6.64
N ASN A 109 24.02 26.03 -5.46
CA ASN A 109 24.85 26.98 -4.72
C ASN A 109 26.15 26.34 -4.21
N LYS A 110 27.27 26.84 -4.77
CA LYS A 110 28.64 26.77 -4.25
C LYS A 110 29.18 28.19 -4.10
#